data_AF-G7VBX5-F1
#
_entry.id   AF-G7VBX5-F1
#
_cell.length_a   1.000
_cell.length_b   1.000
_cell.length_c   1.000
_cell.angle_alpha   90.00
_cell.angle_beta   90.00
_cell.angle_gamma   90.00
#
_symmetry.space_group_name_H-M   'P 1'
#
loop_
_entity.id
_entity.type
_entity.pdbx_description
1 polymer ?
#
loop_
_entity_poly.entity_id
_entity_poly.type
_entity_poly.pdbx_seq_one_letter_code
_entity_poly.pdbx_strand_id
1 'polypeptide(L)'
;MYVDSFMELVMLCPVCNSRFKEGSCPNGHGGPYLSRVLVGDCEVRDFERFSLLTGTVQQLVLTSIEAGEGPGYLYPLLLRLRDFGVLVCS
;
A
#
# COMPACT_ATOMS: atom_id res chain seq x y z
N MET A 1 19.29 4.10 1.37
CA MET A 1 17.92 3.86 0.90
C MET A 1 17.38 2.70 1.71
N TYR A 2 16.47 2.96 2.64
CA TYR A 2 15.81 1.90 3.40
C TYR A 2 14.82 1.21 2.45
N VAL A 3 15.09 -0.04 2.09
CA VAL A 3 14.09 -0.89 1.45
C VAL A 3 13.09 -1.22 2.55
N ASP A 4 11.93 -0.60 2.52
CA ASP A 4 10.87 -0.86 3.48
C ASP A 4 10.24 -2.22 3.18
N SER A 5 10.69 -3.24 3.89
CA SER A 5 10.21 -4.62 3.72
C SER A 5 8.71 -4.78 4.01
N PHE A 6 8.07 -3.78 4.61
CA PHE A 6 6.67 -3.85 5.04
C PHE A 6 5.68 -3.21 4.06
N MET A 7 6.14 -2.37 3.14
CA MET A 7 5.23 -1.75 2.16
C MET A 7 5.85 -1.76 0.77
N GLU A 8 5.16 -2.42 -0.15
CA GLU A 8 5.67 -2.66 -1.50
C GLU A 8 4.66 -2.24 -2.56
N LEU A 9 5.07 -1.39 -3.51
CA LEU A 9 4.27 -1.07 -4.67
C LEU A 9 4.41 -2.18 -5.72
N VAL A 10 3.30 -2.74 -6.16
CA VAL A 10 3.24 -3.78 -7.20
C VAL A 10 2.19 -3.47 -8.26
N MET A 11 2.37 -4.07 -9.43
CA MET A 11 1.40 -4.11 -10.51
C MET A 11 0.66 -5.44 -10.47
N LEU A 12 -0.66 -5.39 -10.64
CA LEU A 12 -1.55 -6.54 -10.72
C LEU A 12 -2.07 -6.67 -12.16
N CYS A 13 -1.83 -7.83 -12.77
CA CYS A 13 -2.43 -8.17 -14.05
C CYS A 13 -3.92 -8.57 -13.85
N PRO A 14 -4.89 -7.91 -14.49
CA PRO A 14 -6.31 -8.23 -14.32
C PRO A 14 -6.73 -9.55 -14.99
N VAL A 15 -5.89 -10.10 -15.88
CA VAL A 15 -6.20 -11.32 -16.63
C VAL A 15 -5.82 -12.57 -15.85
N CYS A 16 -4.64 -12.59 -15.22
CA CYS A 16 -4.11 -13.78 -14.53
C CYS A 16 -3.74 -13.54 -13.06
N ASN A 17 -4.02 -12.35 -12.52
CA ASN A 17 -3.75 -11.96 -11.13
C ASN A 17 -2.28 -12.02 -10.70
N SER A 18 -1.34 -12.10 -11.65
CA SER A 18 0.09 -12.06 -11.37
C SER A 18 0.48 -10.69 -10.83
N ARG A 19 1.31 -10.69 -9.79
CA ARG A 19 1.86 -9.50 -9.13
C ARG A 19 3.33 -9.35 -9.49
N PHE A 20 3.76 -8.15 -9.86
CA PHE A 20 5.14 -7.88 -10.28
C PHE A 20 5.49 -6.40 -10.05
N LYS A 21 6.78 -6.10 -9.84
CA LYS A 21 7.25 -4.75 -9.49
C LYS A 21 7.24 -3.81 -10.70
N GLU A 22 7.79 -4.27 -11.81
CA GLU A 22 8.03 -3.45 -13.00
C GLU A 22 7.93 -4.29 -14.27
N GLY A 23 7.76 -3.63 -15.40
CA GLY A 23 7.77 -4.26 -16.72
C GLY A 23 6.43 -4.88 -17.12
N SER A 24 6.50 -6.01 -17.82
CA SER A 24 5.33 -6.73 -18.35
C SER A 24 4.92 -7.88 -17.45
N CYS A 25 3.65 -8.28 -17.56
CA CYS A 25 3.15 -9.46 -16.88
C CYS A 25 4.00 -10.71 -17.26
N PRO A 26 4.45 -11.53 -16.30
CA PRO A 26 5.30 -12.70 -16.58
C PRO A 26 4.63 -13.75 -17.47
N ASN A 27 3.29 -13.72 -17.57
CA ASN A 27 2.50 -14.59 -18.44
C ASN A 27 2.23 -13.98 -19.83
N GLY A 28 2.84 -12.86 -20.19
CA GLY A 28 2.74 -12.27 -21.54
C GLY A 28 1.46 -11.48 -21.82
N HIS A 29 0.58 -11.28 -20.84
CA HIS A 29 -0.60 -10.41 -20.99
C HIS A 29 -0.20 -8.93 -21.08
N GLY A 30 -0.79 -8.19 -22.00
CA GLY A 30 -0.61 -6.74 -22.12
C GLY A 30 -1.32 -5.95 -21.00
N GLY A 31 -0.96 -4.67 -20.88
CA GLY A 31 -1.61 -3.73 -19.97
C GLY A 31 -2.97 -3.21 -20.47
N PRO A 32 -3.66 -2.36 -19.69
CA PRO A 32 -3.18 -1.71 -18.47
C PRO A 32 -3.18 -2.64 -17.24
N TYR A 33 -2.22 -2.41 -16.34
CA TYR A 33 -2.13 -3.11 -15.05
C TYR A 33 -2.64 -2.21 -13.92
N LEU A 34 -3.17 -2.83 -12.86
CA LEU A 34 -3.63 -2.10 -11.68
C LEU A 34 -2.47 -1.91 -10.70
N SER A 35 -2.24 -0.69 -10.24
CA SER A 35 -1.25 -0.43 -9.20
C SER A 35 -1.85 -0.72 -7.81
N ARG A 36 -1.14 -1.53 -7.02
CA ARG A 36 -1.50 -1.94 -5.67
C ARG A 36 -0.33 -1.68 -4.73
N VAL A 37 -0.62 -1.32 -3.49
CA VAL A 37 0.37 -1.36 -2.41
C VAL A 37 0.10 -2.59 -1.57
N LEU A 38 1.11 -3.43 -1.37
CA LEU A 38 1.10 -4.49 -0.37
C LEU A 38 1.44 -3.84 0.97
N VAL A 39 0.63 -4.12 1.98
CA VAL A 39 0.80 -3.61 3.33
C VAL A 39 1.05 -4.82 4.22
N GLY A 40 2.24 -4.88 4.80
CA GLY A 40 2.62 -5.89 5.80
C GLY A 40 1.85 -5.70 7.10
N ASP A 41 2.33 -6.33 8.17
CA ASP A 41 1.72 -6.19 9.49
C ASP A 41 1.97 -4.77 10.02
N CYS A 42 1.01 -3.87 9.78
CA CYS A 42 1.09 -2.47 10.15
C CYS A 42 -0.12 -2.09 11.01
N GLU A 43 0.06 -1.20 11.98
CA GLU A 43 -1.02 -0.69 12.82
C GLU A 43 -0.90 0.81 13.07
N VAL A 44 -2.03 1.45 13.38
CA VAL A 44 -2.07 2.86 13.80
C VAL A 44 -1.63 2.96 15.24
N ARG A 45 -0.53 3.67 15.49
CA ARG A 45 0.00 3.89 16.84
C ARG A 45 -0.34 5.27 17.39
N ASP A 46 -0.32 6.30 16.54
CA ASP A 46 -0.65 7.68 16.93
C ASP A 46 -2.03 8.08 16.37
N PHE A 47 -3.07 7.76 17.13
CA PHE A 47 -4.46 8.07 16.74
C PHE A 47 -4.75 9.58 16.72
N GLU A 48 -4.05 10.37 17.54
CA GLU A 48 -4.22 11.83 17.58
C GLU A 48 -3.78 12.45 16.25
N ARG A 49 -2.57 12.10 15.77
CA ARG A 49 -2.10 12.57 14.45
C ARG A 49 -2.86 11.93 13.30
N PHE A 50 -3.28 10.68 13.42
CA PHE A 50 -4.08 10.00 12.40
C PHE A 50 -5.43 10.70 12.20
N SER A 51 -6.03 11.22 13.27
CA SER A 51 -7.32 11.93 13.23
C SER A 51 -7.31 13.22 12.40
N LEU A 52 -6.12 13.76 12.10
CA LEU A 52 -5.94 14.95 11.25
C LEU A 52 -6.21 14.67 9.77
N LEU A 53 -6.21 13.40 9.35
CA LEU A 53 -6.59 13.00 8.00
C LEU A 53 -8.11 13.15 7.82
N THR A 54 -8.57 13.39 6.60
CA THR A 54 -10.02 13.35 6.32
C THR A 54 -10.59 11.95 6.60
N GLY A 55 -11.85 11.86 7.01
CA GLY A 55 -12.49 10.57 7.33
C GLY A 55 -12.42 9.54 6.20
N THR A 56 -12.52 9.97 4.93
CA THR A 56 -12.34 9.10 3.77
C THR A 56 -10.94 8.50 3.69
N VAL A 57 -9.91 9.31 3.95
CA VAL A 57 -8.52 8.86 3.93
C VAL A 57 -8.24 7.94 5.12
N GLN A 58 -8.78 8.24 6.30
CA GLN A 58 -8.68 7.35 7.45
C GLN A 58 -9.24 5.97 7.13
N GLN A 59 -10.45 5.92 6.57
CA GLN A 59 -11.10 4.66 6.18
C GLN A 59 -10.27 3.89 5.16
N LEU A 60 -9.74 4.56 4.13
CA LEU A 60 -8.90 3.93 3.11
C LEU A 60 -7.63 3.31 3.70
N VAL A 61 -6.97 4.01 4.63
CA VAL A 61 -5.76 3.50 5.30
C VAL A 61 -6.12 2.28 6.16
N LEU A 62 -7.15 2.38 7.00
CA LEU A 62 -7.59 1.28 7.87
C LEU A 62 -7.98 0.04 7.07
N THR A 63 -8.78 0.21 6.01
CA THR A 63 -9.16 -0.91 5.14
C THR A 63 -7.96 -1.51 4.40
N SER A 64 -6.95 -0.70 4.02
CA SER A 64 -5.75 -1.22 3.36
C SER A 64 -4.86 -2.02 4.31
N ILE A 65 -4.76 -1.58 5.57
CA ILE A 65 -4.08 -2.30 6.65
C ILE A 65 -4.78 -3.64 6.90
N GLU A 66 -6.09 -3.62 7.13
CA GLU A 66 -6.87 -4.83 7.41
C GLU A 66 -6.82 -5.86 6.27
N ALA A 67 -6.84 -5.38 5.01
CA ALA A 67 -6.76 -6.25 3.84
C ALA A 67 -5.34 -6.73 3.51
N GLY A 68 -4.29 -6.16 4.14
CA GLY A 68 -2.89 -6.37 3.76
C GLY A 68 -2.53 -5.81 2.37
N GLU A 69 -3.44 -5.04 1.75
CA GLU A 69 -3.21 -4.36 0.49
C GLU A 69 -4.20 -3.22 0.23
N GLY A 70 -3.79 -2.27 -0.60
CA GLY A 70 -4.61 -1.12 -0.98
C GLY A 70 -4.36 -0.63 -2.40
N PRO A 71 -5.08 0.41 -2.84
CA PRO A 71 -4.80 1.11 -4.07
C PRO A 71 -3.38 1.70 -4.07
N GLY A 72 -2.64 1.57 -5.18
CA GLY A 72 -1.24 2.00 -5.25
C GLY A 72 -1.02 3.50 -5.01
N TYR A 73 -2.02 4.36 -5.25
CA TYR A 73 -1.92 5.80 -4.95
C TYR A 73 -1.79 6.11 -3.45
N LEU A 74 -2.15 5.17 -2.57
CA LEU A 74 -1.98 5.33 -1.11
C LEU A 74 -0.54 5.13 -0.67
N TYR A 75 0.31 4.49 -1.48
CA TYR A 75 1.69 4.20 -1.12
C TYR A 75 2.46 5.40 -0.54
N PRO A 76 2.54 6.58 -1.19
CA PRO A 76 3.26 7.73 -0.64
C PRO A 76 2.66 8.24 0.68
N LEU A 77 1.35 8.09 0.89
CA LEU A 77 0.72 8.47 2.15
C LEU A 77 1.11 7.50 3.26
N LEU A 78 1.02 6.20 3.02
CA LEU A 78 1.36 5.16 3.99
C LEU A 78 2.83 5.25 4.43
N LEU A 79 3.75 5.48 3.49
CA LEU A 79 5.16 5.74 3.78
C LEU A 79 5.34 6.93 4.71
N ARG A 80 4.70 8.07 4.41
CA ARG A 80 4.77 9.27 5.27
C ARG A 80 4.22 9.00 6.66
N LEU A 81 3.06 8.35 6.76
CA LEU A 81 2.46 8.05 8.06
C LEU A 81 3.40 7.19 8.91
N ARG A 82 4.06 6.20 8.31
CA ARG A 82 5.10 5.41 9.00
C ARG A 82 6.31 6.24 9.38
N ASP A 83 6.86 7.05 8.47
CA ASP A 83 8.04 7.87 8.73
C ASP A 83 7.82 8.88 9.87
N PHE A 84 6.58 9.34 10.06
CA PHE A 84 6.18 10.20 11.19
C PHE A 84 5.79 9.44 12.47
N GLY A 85 5.88 8.10 12.47
CA GLY A 85 5.53 7.24 13.58
C GLY A 85 4.02 7.10 13.83
N VAL A 86 3.18 7.52 12.88
CA VAL A 86 1.72 7.35 12.94
C VAL A 86 1.34 5.90 12.70
N LEU A 87 2.01 5.26 11.74
CA LEU A 87 1.96 3.81 11.54
C LEU A 87 3.24 3.16 12.08
N VAL A 88 3.12 1.96 12.62
CA VAL A 88 4.24 1.06 12.92
C VAL A 88 4.01 -0.22 12.16
N CYS A 89 5.07 -0.79 11.58
CA CYS A 89 5.00 -2.09 10.89
C CYS A 89 6.06 -3.04 11.45
N SER A 90 5.71 -4.33 11.55
CA SER A 90 6.55 -5.41 12.13
C SER A 90 6.68 -6.64 11.26
#